data_AF-A0A5J4N8P2-F1
#
_entry.id   AF-A0A5J4N8P2-F1
#
_cell.length_a   1.000
_cell.length_b   1.000
_cell.length_c   1.000
_cell.angle_alpha   90.00
_cell.angle_beta   90.00
_cell.angle_gamma   90.00
#
_symmetry.space_group_name_H-M   'P 1'
#
loop_
_entity.id
_entity.type
_entity.pdbx_description
1 polymer ?
#
loop_
_entity_poly.entity_id
_entity_poly.type
_entity_poly.pdbx_seq_one_letter_code
_entity_poly.pdbx_strand_id
1 'polypeptide(L)'
;MNDNGDFERHLEDKSSELVPVWVRLNELRCKCPEMELGINYLVVTDFESHLHNGRQELLFTIKTALLPWRPSWRRRLVRFHRRQLRGACDRFVDVAKLNDDDGG
;
A
#
# COMPACT_ATOMS: atom_id res chain seq x y z
N MET A 1 2.56 -6.52 -36.30
CA MET A 1 2.05 -5.23 -35.78
C MET A 1 2.27 -5.23 -34.28
N ASN A 2 2.84 -4.17 -33.72
CA ASN A 2 3.25 -4.10 -32.31
C ASN A 2 2.04 -3.84 -31.39
N ASP A 3 1.49 -4.89 -30.78
CA ASP A 3 0.44 -4.81 -29.73
C ASP A 3 0.92 -4.16 -28.42
N ASN A 4 2.23 -4.05 -28.21
CA ASN A 4 2.80 -3.50 -26.97
C ASN A 4 2.46 -2.01 -26.76
N GLY A 5 2.27 -1.25 -27.84
CA GLY A 5 2.07 0.19 -27.77
C GLY A 5 0.65 0.63 -27.36
N ASP A 6 -0.34 -0.27 -27.40
CA ASP A 6 -1.73 0.03 -27.02
C ASP A 6 -1.98 -0.32 -25.53
N PHE A 7 -1.34 -1.40 -25.05
CA PHE A 7 -1.35 -1.77 -23.64
C PHE A 7 -0.68 -0.71 -22.75
N GLU A 8 0.44 -0.17 -23.20
CA GLU A 8 1.22 0.84 -22.45
C GLU A 8 0.47 2.17 -22.35
N ARG A 9 -0.24 2.59 -23.41
CA ARG A 9 -1.11 3.78 -23.38
C ARG A 9 -2.34 3.61 -22.48
N HIS A 10 -2.93 2.42 -22.44
CA HIS A 10 -4.03 2.14 -21.51
C HIS A 10 -3.60 2.15 -20.04
N LEU A 11 -2.36 1.75 -19.76
CA LEU A 11 -1.77 1.83 -18.42
C LEU A 11 -1.46 3.27 -18.01
N GLU A 12 -1.02 4.13 -18.95
CA GLU A 12 -0.78 5.55 -18.69
C GLU A 12 -2.08 6.29 -18.34
N ASP A 13 -3.18 6.02 -19.06
CA ASP A 13 -4.50 6.62 -18.81
C ASP A 13 -5.10 6.18 -17.46
N LYS A 14 -4.86 4.92 -17.05
CA LYS A 14 -5.27 4.38 -15.74
C LYS A 14 -4.27 4.62 -14.62
N SER A 15 -3.12 5.23 -14.90
CA SER A 15 -2.06 5.44 -13.88
C SER A 15 -2.53 6.30 -12.69
N SER A 16 -3.57 7.11 -12.88
CA SER A 16 -4.20 7.89 -11.80
C SER A 16 -5.09 7.06 -10.87
N GLU A 17 -5.52 5.87 -11.30
CA GLU A 17 -6.37 4.94 -10.53
C GLU A 17 -5.58 3.78 -9.92
N LEU A 18 -4.39 3.50 -10.46
CA LEU A 18 -3.51 2.42 -10.00
C LEU A 18 -2.51 2.92 -8.96
N VAL A 19 -2.36 2.16 -7.88
CA VAL A 19 -1.32 2.39 -6.88
C VAL A 19 -0.19 1.40 -7.16
N PRO A 20 0.98 1.85 -7.66
CA PRO A 20 2.12 0.96 -7.85
C PRO A 20 2.65 0.48 -6.49
N VAL A 21 3.06 -0.79 -6.46
CA VAL A 21 3.60 -1.44 -5.27
C VAL A 21 4.88 -2.15 -5.62
N TRP A 22 5.91 -1.94 -4.80
CA TRP A 22 7.21 -2.57 -4.90
C TRP A 22 7.32 -3.75 -3.94
N VAL A 23 8.06 -4.78 -4.35
CA VAL A 23 8.41 -5.92 -3.51
C VAL A 23 9.90 -6.19 -3.69
N ARG A 24 10.62 -6.49 -2.60
CA ARG A 24 12.04 -6.86 -2.71
C ARG A 24 12.17 -8.23 -3.35
N LEU A 25 13.09 -8.38 -4.30
CA LEU A 25 13.31 -9.63 -5.03
C LEU A 25 13.57 -10.84 -4.10
N ASN A 26 14.25 -10.61 -2.96
CA ASN A 26 14.48 -11.66 -1.97
C ASN A 26 13.21 -12.15 -1.26
N GLU A 27 12.19 -11.29 -1.13
CA GLU A 27 10.89 -11.62 -0.52
C GLU A 27 9.98 -12.38 -1.50
N LEU A 28 10.22 -12.30 -2.81
CA LEU A 28 9.50 -13.13 -3.78
C LEU A 28 9.75 -14.64 -3.57
N ARG A 29 10.89 -15.01 -2.97
CA ARG A 29 11.22 -16.43 -2.71
C ARG A 29 10.26 -17.08 -1.72
N CYS A 30 9.76 -16.32 -0.75
CA CYS A 30 8.78 -16.84 0.21
C CYS A 30 7.33 -16.69 -0.26
N LYS A 31 7.11 -16.15 -1.48
CA LYS A 31 5.77 -15.80 -2.01
C LYS A 31 5.00 -14.85 -1.10
N CYS A 32 5.70 -14.06 -0.28
CA CYS A 32 5.07 -13.12 0.64
C CYS A 32 5.00 -11.72 0.03
N PRO A 33 3.85 -11.02 0.16
CA PRO A 33 2.58 -11.56 0.61
C PRO A 33 1.91 -12.44 -0.47
N GLU A 34 1.18 -13.47 -0.05
CA GLU A 34 0.43 -14.34 -0.98
C GLU A 34 -0.74 -13.56 -1.57
N MET A 35 -0.81 -13.46 -2.90
CA MET A 35 -1.82 -12.71 -3.62
C MET A 35 -2.34 -13.47 -4.83
N GLU A 36 -3.66 -13.43 -4.97
CA GLU A 36 -4.39 -13.95 -6.13
C GLU A 36 -4.97 -12.80 -6.95
N LEU A 37 -4.90 -12.93 -8.27
CA LEU A 37 -5.49 -11.97 -9.20
C LEU A 37 -7.02 -11.95 -9.09
N GLY A 38 -7.61 -10.77 -9.27
CA GLY A 38 -9.07 -10.60 -9.24
C GLY A 38 -9.69 -10.60 -7.83
N ILE A 39 -8.89 -10.76 -6.79
CA ILE A 39 -9.33 -10.68 -5.40
C ILE A 39 -9.05 -9.29 -4.83
N ASN A 40 -10.03 -8.73 -4.12
CA ASN A 40 -9.86 -7.48 -3.38
C ASN A 40 -9.20 -7.77 -2.04
N TYR A 41 -8.24 -6.95 -1.62
CA TYR A 41 -7.53 -7.11 -0.34
C TYR A 41 -7.65 -5.86 0.53
N LEU A 42 -7.72 -6.06 1.84
CA LEU A 42 -7.31 -5.06 2.81
C LEU A 42 -5.79 -5.17 2.99
N VAL A 43 -5.09 -4.10 2.66
CA VAL A 43 -3.64 -3.98 2.87
C VAL A 43 -3.40 -3.29 4.21
N VAL A 44 -2.64 -3.94 5.10
CA VAL A 44 -2.15 -3.33 6.35
C VAL A 44 -0.65 -3.44 6.35
N THR A 45 0.04 -2.31 6.41
CA THR A 45 1.50 -2.26 6.30
C THR A 45 2.05 -1.12 7.14
N ASP A 46 3.32 -1.25 7.54
CA ASP A 46 4.12 -0.08 7.89
C ASP A 46 4.25 0.80 6.65
N PHE A 47 4.16 2.12 6.80
CA PHE A 47 4.33 3.07 5.69
C PHE A 47 5.82 3.14 5.31
N GLU A 48 6.30 2.09 4.65
CA GLU A 48 7.61 2.07 3.99
C GLU A 48 7.42 2.44 2.52
N SER A 49 8.28 3.33 2.02
CA SER A 49 8.23 3.81 0.64
C SER A 49 9.50 3.48 -0.13
N HIS A 50 9.36 3.33 -1.44
CA HIS A 50 10.45 3.19 -2.39
C HIS A 50 10.48 4.42 -3.29
N LEU A 51 11.64 5.07 -3.41
CA LEU A 51 11.80 6.22 -4.29
C LEU A 51 11.96 5.75 -5.74
N HIS A 52 10.93 5.97 -6.56
CA HIS A 52 10.95 5.66 -7.98
C HIS A 52 10.61 6.91 -8.80
N ASN A 53 11.48 7.30 -9.73
CA ASN A 53 11.29 8.50 -10.58
C ASN A 53 10.89 9.77 -9.81
N GLY A 54 11.47 9.97 -8.62
CA GLY A 54 11.17 11.12 -7.76
C GLY A 54 9.84 11.04 -7.01
N ARG A 55 9.12 9.91 -7.09
CA ARG A 55 7.87 9.65 -6.36
C ARG A 55 8.13 8.61 -5.27
N GLN A 56 7.57 8.85 -4.08
CA GLN A 56 7.50 7.82 -3.04
C GLN A 56 6.36 6.86 -3.36
N GLU A 57 6.70 5.64 -3.72
CA GLU A 57 5.75 4.57 -4.04
C GLU A 57 5.72 3.53 -2.92
N LEU A 58 4.64 2.76 -2.83
CA LEU A 58 4.43 1.86 -1.69
C LEU A 58 5.37 0.65 -1.77
N LEU A 59 6.09 0.36 -0.68
CA LEU A 59 6.93 -0.82 -0.59
C LEU A 59 6.27 -1.86 0.31
N PHE A 60 5.94 -3.03 -0.25
CA PHE A 60 5.57 -4.18 0.55
C PHE A 60 6.81 -4.81 1.17
N THR A 61 6.65 -5.22 2.42
CA THR A 61 7.66 -5.89 3.21
C THR A 61 7.09 -7.14 3.84
N ILE A 62 7.94 -7.91 4.53
CA ILE A 62 7.49 -9.02 5.37
C ILE A 62 6.50 -8.63 6.48
N LYS A 63 6.34 -7.33 6.77
CA LYS A 63 5.35 -6.81 7.73
C LYS A 63 4.02 -6.41 7.08
N THR A 64 3.95 -6.43 5.74
CA THR A 64 2.72 -6.15 5.00
C THR A 64 1.80 -7.36 5.06
N ALA A 65 0.61 -7.17 5.62
CA ALA A 65 -0.45 -8.16 5.63
C ALA A 65 -1.45 -7.86 4.49
N LEU A 66 -1.64 -8.84 3.61
CA LEU A 66 -2.73 -8.86 2.64
C LEU A 66 -3.84 -9.77 3.16
N LEU A 67 -5.02 -9.19 3.36
CA LEU A 67 -6.17 -9.89 3.90
C LEU A 67 -7.31 -9.85 2.89
N PRO A 68 -7.78 -11.00 2.36
CA PRO A 68 -8.90 -11.02 1.42
C PRO A 68 -10.09 -10.25 1.96
N TRP A 69 -10.61 -9.33 1.15
CA TRP A 69 -11.60 -8.35 1.58
C TRP A 69 -12.89 -9.03 2.01
N ARG A 70 -13.38 -8.69 3.21
CA ARG A 70 -14.68 -9.14 3.71
C ARG A 70 -15.63 -7.95 3.82
N PRO A 71 -16.87 -8.02 3.27
CA PRO A 71 -17.83 -6.92 3.36
C PRO A 71 -18.09 -6.42 4.80
N SER A 72 -18.01 -7.34 5.79
CA SER A 72 -18.15 -7.01 7.21
C SER A 72 -17.09 -6.03 7.74
N TRP A 73 -15.91 -5.97 7.10
CA TRP A 73 -14.81 -5.09 7.50
C TRP A 73 -15.04 -3.65 7.15
N ARG A 74 -15.80 -3.35 6.08
CA ARG A 74 -16.16 -1.97 5.72
C ARG A 74 -16.72 -1.19 6.92
N ARG A 75 -17.72 -1.76 7.60
CA ARG A 75 -18.33 -1.14 8.78
C ARG A 75 -17.37 -1.05 9.98
N ARG A 76 -16.42 -1.97 10.10
CA ARG A 76 -15.40 -1.95 11.16
C ARG A 76 -14.36 -0.86 10.90
N LEU A 77 -13.86 -0.75 9.68
CA LEU A 77 -12.90 0.26 9.25
C LEU A 77 -13.47 1.67 9.34
N VAL A 78 -14.73 1.88 8.94
CA VAL A 78 -15.41 3.18 9.13
C VAL A 78 -15.47 3.56 10.62
N ARG A 79 -15.79 2.61 11.51
CA ARG A 79 -15.78 2.86 12.96
C ARG A 79 -14.37 3.10 13.49
N PHE A 80 -13.38 2.37 12.99
CA PHE A 80 -11.99 2.55 13.35
C PHE A 80 -11.49 3.95 12.96
N HIS A 81 -11.70 4.38 11.72
CA HIS A 81 -11.36 5.73 11.25
C HIS A 81 -12.03 6.82 12.08
N ARG A 82 -13.33 6.67 12.40
CA ARG A 82 -14.03 7.62 13.30
C ARG A 82 -13.43 7.68 14.70
N ARG A 83 -12.86 6.58 15.22
CA ARG A 83 -12.17 6.58 16.51
C ARG A 83 -10.80 7.24 16.41
N GLN A 84 -10.06 6.98 15.33
CA GLN A 84 -8.80 7.64 15.02
C GLN A 84 -8.98 9.16 14.97
N LEU A 85 -9.98 9.67 14.23
CA LEU A 85 -10.29 11.10 14.18
C LEU A 85 -10.67 11.73 15.54
N ARG A 86 -10.97 10.91 16.56
CA ARG A 86 -11.23 11.34 17.94
C ARG A 86 -10.01 11.16 18.86
N GLY A 87 -8.84 10.90 18.30
CA GLY A 87 -7.59 10.76 19.02
C GLY A 87 -7.35 9.39 19.66
N ALA A 88 -8.12 8.34 19.28
CA ALA A 88 -7.93 7.01 19.87
C ALA A 88 -6.56 6.40 19.54
N CYS A 89 -5.93 6.85 18.44
CA CYS A 89 -4.64 6.36 17.96
C CYS A 89 -3.45 7.23 18.38
N ASP A 90 -3.67 8.40 18.98
CA ASP A 90 -2.61 9.39 19.28
C ASP A 90 -1.55 8.84 20.23
N ARG A 91 -1.95 7.91 21.11
CA ARG A 91 -1.05 7.20 22.03
C ARG A 91 -0.10 6.21 21.36
N PHE A 92 -0.33 5.90 20.10
CA PHE A 92 0.47 4.97 19.31
C PHE A 92 1.24 5.68 18.19
N VAL A 93 1.21 7.01 18.16
CA VAL A 93 2.05 7.80 17.25
C VAL A 93 3.49 7.66 17.73
N ASP A 94 4.31 7.00 16.91
CA ASP A 94 5.73 6.86 17.17
C ASP A 94 6.41 8.20 16.83
N VAL A 95 6.63 9.02 17.86
CA VAL A 95 7.19 10.37 17.74
C VAL A 95 8.56 10.35 17.04
N ALA A 96 9.30 9.24 17.14
CA ALA A 96 10.57 9.07 16.45
C ALA A 96 10.43 9.09 14.92
N LYS A 97 9.32 8.59 14.36
CA LYS A 97 9.09 8.55 12.90
C LYS A 97 8.59 9.88 12.32
N LEU A 98 8.11 10.81 13.17
CA LEU A 98 7.68 12.14 12.73
C LEU A 98 8.84 13.14 12.66
N ASN A 99 9.95 12.86 13.34
CA ASN A 99 11.10 13.76 13.43
C ASN A 99 12.11 13.57 12.27
N ASP A 100 11.97 12.52 11.44
CA ASP A 100 12.81 12.31 10.26
C ASP A 100 12.40 13.19 9.06
N ASP A 101 11.24 13.86 9.12
CA ASP A 101 10.75 14.76 8.06
C ASP A 101 11.12 16.25 8.27
N ASP A 102 11.74 16.64 9.39
CA ASP A 102 12.12 18.04 9.71
C ASP A 102 13.64 18.31 9.56
N GLY A 103 14.38 17.39 8.94
CA GLY A 103 15.82 17.48 8.70
C GLY A 103 16.18 17.70 7.24
N GLY A 104 15.82 18.86 6.68
CA GLY A 104 16.20 19.31 5.33
C GLY A 104 16.37 20.81 5.23
#